data_AF-A0A2K9P0X0-F1
#
_entry.id   AF-A0A2K9P0X0-F1
#
_cell.length_a   1.000
_cell.length_b   1.000
_cell.length_c   1.000
_cell.angle_alpha   90.00
_cell.angle_beta   90.00
_cell.angle_gamma   90.00
#
_symmetry.space_group_name_H-M   'P 1'
#
loop_
_entity.id
_entity.type
_entity.pdbx_description
1 polymer ?
#
loop_
_entity_poly.entity_id
_entity_poly.type
_entity_poly.pdbx_seq_one_letter_code
_entity_poly.pdbx_strand_id
1 'polypeptide(L)'
;MVEEINVIIDEWDPIGLFPFAPKDEYLDESQEICNEYKNGMGTKELAHVIYQVFLNSFGLNTFTKPISECEEVAEKIVKSI
;
A
#
# COMPACT_ATOMS: atom_id res chain seq x y z
N MET A 1 -4.13 4.27 12.42
CA MET A 1 -4.30 3.15 11.47
C MET A 1 -4.11 3.63 10.03
N VAL A 2 -5.04 4.41 9.42
CA VAL A 2 -4.83 4.98 8.07
C VAL A 2 -3.53 5.80 7.99
N GLU A 3 -3.29 6.68 8.96
CA GLU A 3 -2.07 7.53 8.99
C GLU A 3 -0.77 6.70 9.00
N GLU A 4 -0.73 5.59 9.75
CA GLU A 4 0.45 4.72 9.81
C GLU A 4 0.65 3.94 8.51
N ILE A 5 -0.44 3.45 7.92
CA ILE A 5 -0.41 2.82 6.60
C ILE A 5 0.10 3.83 5.57
N ASN A 6 -0.41 5.07 5.59
CA ASN A 6 -0.03 6.11 4.64
C ASN A 6 1.46 6.44 4.70
N VAL A 7 2.04 6.59 5.90
CA VAL A 7 3.49 6.81 6.05
C VAL A 7 4.30 5.68 5.40
N ILE A 8 3.90 4.43 5.63
CA ILE A 8 4.62 3.27 5.07
C ILE A 8 4.48 3.22 3.53
N ILE A 9 3.32 3.59 3.00
CA ILE A 9 3.04 3.61 1.57
C ILE A 9 3.75 4.77 0.87
N ASP A 10 3.73 5.97 1.45
CA ASP A 10 4.47 7.14 0.93
C ASP A 10 5.98 6.87 0.91
N GLU A 11 6.52 6.21 1.94
CA GLU A 11 7.93 5.80 1.96
C GLU A 11 8.25 4.71 0.94
N TRP A 12 7.29 3.86 0.63
CA TRP A 12 7.44 2.81 -0.38
C TRP A 12 7.46 3.41 -1.80
N ASP A 13 6.66 4.45 -2.05
CA ASP A 13 6.53 5.16 -3.32
C ASP A 13 6.45 4.22 -4.54
N PRO A 14 5.38 3.40 -4.63
CA PRO A 14 5.32 2.29 -5.57
C PRO A 14 5.36 2.69 -7.04
N ILE A 15 5.06 3.95 -7.38
CA ILE A 15 5.07 4.46 -8.76
C ILE A 15 5.97 5.69 -8.97
N GLY A 16 6.71 6.13 -7.95
CA GLY A 16 7.75 7.16 -8.11
C GLY A 16 7.18 8.58 -8.24
N LEU A 17 6.14 8.92 -7.50
CA LEU A 17 5.50 10.25 -7.55
C LEU A 17 6.30 11.31 -6.79
N PHE A 18 7.08 10.92 -5.78
CA PHE A 18 7.94 11.83 -5.04
C PHE A 18 9.19 12.24 -5.85
N PRO A 19 9.61 13.52 -5.89
CA PRO A 19 9.11 14.68 -5.12
C PRO A 19 8.10 15.57 -5.88
N PHE A 20 7.46 15.07 -6.93
CA PHE A 20 6.62 15.87 -7.83
C PHE A 20 5.17 15.99 -7.36
N ALA A 21 4.73 15.13 -6.45
CA ALA A 21 3.40 15.16 -5.85
C ALA A 21 3.45 15.52 -4.35
N PRO A 22 2.30 15.92 -3.76
CA PRO A 22 2.23 16.28 -2.35
C PRO A 22 2.34 15.05 -1.45
N LYS A 23 2.55 15.26 -0.15
CA LYS A 23 2.80 14.18 0.83
C LYS A 23 1.61 13.25 1.09
N ASP A 24 0.45 13.50 0.51
CA ASP A 24 -0.77 12.69 0.64
C ASP A 24 -1.11 11.95 -0.67
N GLU A 25 -0.11 11.73 -1.52
CA GLU A 25 -0.25 11.16 -2.87
C GLU A 25 -0.89 9.77 -2.91
N TYR A 26 -0.81 8.99 -1.82
CA TYR A 26 -1.42 7.66 -1.71
C TYR A 26 -2.46 7.55 -0.59
N LEU A 27 -3.04 8.68 -0.17
CA LEU A 27 -4.02 8.69 0.93
C LEU A 27 -5.28 7.88 0.59
N ASP A 28 -5.74 7.95 -0.66
CA ASP A 28 -6.90 7.20 -1.12
C ASP A 28 -6.61 5.68 -1.09
N GLU A 29 -5.47 5.24 -1.60
CA GLU A 29 -5.05 3.83 -1.56
C GLU A 29 -4.87 3.35 -0.11
N SER A 30 -4.27 4.17 0.75
CA SER A 30 -4.06 3.86 2.16
C SER A 30 -5.38 3.72 2.92
N GLN A 31 -6.37 4.56 2.59
CA GLN A 31 -7.72 4.47 3.12
C GLN A 31 -8.39 3.16 2.68
N GLU A 32 -8.25 2.77 1.41
CA GLU A 32 -8.81 1.51 0.89
C GLU A 32 -8.17 0.28 1.55
N ILE A 33 -6.84 0.25 1.68
CA ILE A 33 -6.11 -0.81 2.40
C ILE A 33 -6.61 -0.91 3.85
N CYS A 34 -6.77 0.23 4.53
CA CYS A 34 -7.28 0.25 5.90
C CYS A 34 -8.72 -0.26 6.01
N ASN A 35 -9.58 0.05 5.04
CA ASN A 35 -10.98 -0.41 5.02
C ASN A 35 -11.08 -1.92 4.79
N GLU A 36 -10.20 -2.48 3.96
CA GLU A 36 -10.13 -3.91 3.69
C GLU A 36 -9.38 -4.71 4.78
N TYR A 37 -8.54 -4.05 5.58
CA TYR A 37 -7.81 -4.69 6.67
C TYR A 37 -8.77 -5.19 7.76
N LYS A 38 -8.77 -6.51 7.97
CA LYS A 38 -9.61 -7.20 8.96
C LYS A 38 -8.74 -7.75 10.08
N ASN A 39 -9.23 -7.70 11.32
CA ASN A 39 -8.55 -8.31 12.45
C ASN A 39 -8.26 -9.80 12.17
N GLY A 40 -7.01 -10.19 12.30
CA GLY A 40 -6.53 -11.56 12.02
C GLY A 40 -6.16 -11.84 10.57
N MET A 41 -6.23 -10.85 9.67
CA MET A 41 -5.69 -10.94 8.32
C MET A 41 -4.18 -11.18 8.37
N GLY A 42 -3.71 -12.21 7.66
CA GLY A 42 -2.29 -12.52 7.57
C GLY A 42 -1.55 -11.60 6.60
N THR A 43 -0.23 -11.51 6.74
CA THR A 43 0.64 -10.68 5.88
C THR A 43 0.43 -10.93 4.39
N LYS A 44 0.24 -12.19 3.97
CA LYS A 44 0.01 -12.54 2.56
C LYS A 44 -1.34 -12.07 2.02
N GLU A 45 -2.37 -12.09 2.86
CA GLU A 45 -3.70 -11.60 2.49
C GLU A 45 -3.65 -10.08 2.33
N LEU A 46 -3.00 -9.37 3.27
CA LEU A 46 -2.79 -7.94 3.17
C LEU A 46 -1.93 -7.56 1.95
N ALA A 47 -0.89 -8.32 1.64
CA ALA A 47 -0.08 -8.10 0.43
C ALA A 47 -0.92 -8.17 -0.84
N HIS A 48 -1.88 -9.10 -0.90
CA HIS A 48 -2.79 -9.21 -2.02
C HIS A 48 -3.75 -8.02 -2.11
N VAL A 49 -4.26 -7.54 -0.97
CA VAL A 49 -5.07 -6.32 -0.90
C VAL A 49 -4.28 -5.13 -1.44
N ILE A 50 -3.06 -4.89 -0.92
CA ILE A 50 -2.19 -3.79 -1.37
C ILE A 50 -1.96 -3.88 -2.88
N TYR A 51 -1.59 -5.06 -3.38
CA TYR A 51 -1.36 -5.26 -4.81
C TYR A 51 -2.61 -4.94 -5.65
N GLN A 52 -3.79 -5.38 -5.23
CA GLN A 52 -5.04 -5.12 -5.96
C GLN A 52 -5.42 -3.64 -5.93
N VAL A 53 -5.28 -2.98 -4.78
CA VAL A 53 -5.56 -1.54 -4.64
C VAL A 53 -4.71 -0.73 -5.63
N PHE A 54 -3.38 -0.92 -5.58
CA PHE A 54 -2.47 -0.21 -6.48
C PHE A 54 -2.66 -0.58 -7.95
N LEU A 55 -2.95 -1.85 -8.24
CA LEU A 55 -3.26 -2.29 -9.59
C LEU A 55 -4.54 -1.63 -10.13
N ASN A 56 -5.57 -1.48 -9.30
CA ASN A 56 -6.83 -0.85 -9.68
C ASN A 56 -6.69 0.67 -9.86
N SER A 57 -5.93 1.34 -8.98
CA SER A 57 -5.70 2.79 -9.07
C SER A 57 -4.86 3.18 -10.29
N PHE A 58 -3.78 2.44 -10.57
CA PHE A 58 -2.76 2.89 -11.53
C PHE A 58 -2.63 2.02 -12.79
N GLY A 59 -3.19 0.81 -12.77
CA GLY A 59 -3.12 -0.15 -13.88
C GLY A 59 -1.73 -0.80 -14.06
N LEU A 60 -1.70 -1.90 -14.82
CA LEU A 60 -0.50 -2.73 -15.06
C LEU A 60 0.67 -1.98 -15.73
N ASN A 61 0.40 -0.90 -16.44
CA ASN A 61 1.44 -0.13 -17.14
C ASN A 61 2.20 0.83 -16.22
N THR A 62 1.60 1.19 -15.07
CA THR A 62 2.16 2.15 -14.13
C THR A 62 2.63 1.44 -12.87
N PHE A 63 1.74 0.63 -12.27
CA PHE A 63 2.08 -0.19 -11.13
C PHE A 63 2.72 -1.50 -11.59
N THR A 64 4.04 -1.56 -11.47
CA THR A 64 4.87 -2.67 -11.98
C THR A 64 5.53 -3.49 -10.87
N LYS A 65 5.16 -3.21 -9.61
CA LYS A 65 5.76 -3.87 -8.45
C LYS A 65 5.30 -5.32 -8.34
N PRO A 66 6.20 -6.27 -8.01
CA PRO A 66 5.81 -7.65 -7.80
C PRO A 66 5.06 -7.83 -6.47
N ILE A 67 4.25 -8.88 -6.38
CA ILE A 67 3.54 -9.24 -5.14
C ILE A 67 4.49 -9.43 -3.94
N SER A 68 5.74 -9.87 -4.17
CA SER A 68 6.74 -10.02 -3.11
C SER A 68 7.11 -8.69 -2.45
N GLU A 69 7.13 -7.60 -3.21
CA GLU A 69 7.38 -6.26 -2.65
C GLU A 69 6.17 -5.80 -1.83
N CYS A 70 4.95 -6.16 -2.27
CA CYS A 70 3.74 -5.93 -1.48
C CYS A 70 3.74 -6.74 -0.18
N GLU A 71 4.35 -7.94 -0.14
CA GLU A 71 4.51 -8.73 1.10
C GLU A 71 5.45 -8.04 2.09
N GLU A 72 6.56 -7.45 1.64
CA GLU A 72 7.46 -6.68 2.50
C GLU A 72 6.77 -5.45 3.11
N VAL A 73 5.98 -4.74 2.31
CA VAL A 73 5.18 -3.60 2.76
C VAL A 73 4.09 -4.02 3.74
N ALA A 74 3.36 -5.10 3.43
CA ALA A 74 2.36 -5.67 4.32
C ALA A 74 2.96 -6.09 5.67
N GLU A 75 4.18 -6.64 5.67
CA GLU A 75 4.88 -7.01 6.90
C GLU A 75 5.21 -5.78 7.75
N LYS A 76 5.63 -4.67 7.13
CA LYS A 76 5.85 -3.40 7.85
C LYS A 76 4.56 -2.86 8.45
N ILE A 77 3.45 -2.91 7.71
CA ILE A 77 2.14 -2.48 8.21
C ILE A 77 1.76 -3.32 9.43
N VAL A 78 1.69 -4.66 9.31
CA VAL A 78 1.28 -5.56 10.40
C VAL A 78 2.15 -5.41 11.66
N LYS A 79 3.43 -5.04 11.53
CA LYS A 79 4.32 -4.79 12.68
C LYS A 79 4.12 -3.42 13.35
N SER A 80 3.50 -2.47 12.64
CA SER A 80 3.33 -1.08 13.09
C SER A 80 1.99 -0.85 13.79
N ILE A 81 0.97 -1.65 13.47
CA ILE A 81 -0.39 -1.60 14.05
C ILE A 81 -0.62 -2.57 15.22
#